data_AF-A0A7S2YEP8-F1
#
_entry.id   AF-A0A7S2YEP8-F1
#
_cell.length_a   1.000
_cell.length_b   1.000
_cell.length_c   1.000
_cell.angle_alpha   90.00
_cell.angle_beta   90.00
_cell.angle_gamma   90.00
#
_symmetry.space_group_name_H-M   'P 1'
#
loop_
_entity.id
_entity.type
_entity.pdbx_description
1 polymer ?
#
loop_
_entity_poly.entity_id
_entity_poly.type
_entity_poly.pdbx_seq_one_letter_code
_entity_poly.pdbx_strand_id
1 'polypeptide(L)'
;RNPSTEESDKNFPWPIVETKLGGPGFKLLALNSEHLMRRIACESDDEAVGGETTELVAMYNDGLGEGKMSDALLDAPYQVGSVASLGYGVDKYTLLRVGPFPDLYQAMAEQHQAKGDEQSSLIAAEANNKKLSGFGSTFLYYAKLLDSFPNRREESRDAARMCLRLPLATIGISYEDLKDVAVLGEIADKSDDMSVVLDKLNEFIAKVREAEQDDEQGQQGKTPEQAAFEEASLVIDEAVLSKTPFSTIRGDVAEKLRSVKRNDFADFVENTV
;
A
#
# COMPACT_ATOMS: atom_id res chain seq x y z
N ARG A 1 -12.54 7.30 -0.37
CA ARG A 1 -11.83 6.18 -1.03
C ARG A 1 -11.24 5.31 0.05
N ASN A 2 -11.76 4.09 0.19
CA ASN A 2 -11.31 3.14 1.20
C ASN A 2 -10.46 2.06 0.49
N PRO A 3 -9.24 1.72 0.96
CA PRO A 3 -8.53 0.51 0.52
C PRO A 3 -9.34 -0.79 0.74
N SER A 4 -10.46 -0.71 1.46
CA SER A 4 -11.38 -1.82 1.72
C SER A 4 -12.75 -1.63 1.04
N THR A 5 -12.82 -1.65 -0.29
CA THR A 5 -14.10 -1.86 -0.98
C THR A 5 -14.28 -3.29 -1.46
N GLU A 6 -15.51 -3.79 -1.26
CA GLU A 6 -16.16 -5.01 -1.75
C GLU A 6 -15.72 -6.38 -1.19
N GLU A 7 -14.55 -6.48 -0.57
CA GLU A 7 -14.10 -7.73 0.10
C GLU A 7 -13.98 -7.60 1.64
N SER A 8 -14.48 -6.54 2.27
CA SER A 8 -14.36 -6.33 3.73
C SER A 8 -15.29 -7.22 4.59
N ASP A 9 -15.50 -8.47 4.16
CA ASP A 9 -16.21 -9.50 4.89
C ASP A 9 -15.37 -9.96 6.10
N LYS A 10 -15.58 -9.29 7.25
CA LYS A 10 -15.38 -9.76 8.64
C LYS A 10 -14.07 -10.45 9.06
N ASN A 11 -13.08 -10.63 8.19
CA ASN A 11 -11.93 -11.50 8.43
C ASN A 11 -10.72 -11.11 7.56
N PHE A 12 -10.62 -9.86 7.08
CA PHE A 12 -9.40 -9.46 6.39
C PHE A 12 -8.30 -9.19 7.42
N PRO A 13 -7.24 -10.01 7.44
CA PRO A 13 -6.09 -9.75 8.30
C PRO A 13 -5.42 -8.43 7.92
N TRP A 14 -4.90 -7.74 8.93
CA TRP A 14 -4.31 -6.41 8.81
C TRP A 14 -3.13 -6.37 7.84
N PRO A 15 -3.01 -5.34 6.98
CA PRO A 15 -1.85 -5.18 6.12
C PRO A 15 -0.60 -5.00 6.97
N ILE A 16 0.51 -5.58 6.49
CA ILE A 16 1.81 -5.33 7.08
C ILE A 16 2.44 -4.16 6.36
N VAL A 17 2.82 -3.15 7.13
CA VAL A 17 3.37 -1.90 6.61
C VAL A 17 4.71 -1.59 7.29
N GLU A 18 5.59 -0.90 6.58
CA GLU A 18 6.79 -0.30 7.16
C GLU A 18 6.54 1.18 7.42
N THR A 19 7.04 1.69 8.54
CA THR A 19 6.97 3.11 8.89
C THR A 19 8.28 3.58 9.51
N LYS A 20 8.47 4.90 9.56
CA LYS A 20 9.60 5.56 10.22
C LYS A 20 9.05 6.37 11.40
N LEU A 21 9.71 6.28 12.56
CA LEU A 21 9.33 7.10 13.71
C LEU A 21 9.41 8.59 13.35
N GLY A 22 8.32 9.32 13.55
CA GLY A 22 8.18 10.73 13.16
C GLY A 22 8.06 10.97 11.65
N GLY A 23 7.89 9.92 10.84
CA GLY A 23 7.59 10.03 9.41
C GLY A 23 6.12 10.37 9.15
N PRO A 24 5.79 10.84 7.93
CA PRO A 24 4.42 11.20 7.55
C PRO A 24 3.52 10.01 7.24
N GLY A 25 4.00 8.78 7.34
CA GLY A 25 3.24 7.67 6.79
C GLY A 25 3.94 6.33 6.83
N PHE A 26 3.47 5.46 5.96
CA PHE A 26 3.82 4.06 5.88
C PHE A 26 3.75 3.57 4.43
N LYS A 27 4.50 2.50 4.13
CA LYS A 27 4.41 1.79 2.85
C LYS A 27 3.95 0.36 3.07
N LEU A 28 3.19 -0.18 2.13
CA LEU A 28 2.77 -1.58 2.18
C LEU A 28 3.99 -2.50 2.01
N LEU A 29 4.07 -3.55 2.83
CA LEU A 29 5.00 -4.66 2.65
C LEU A 29 4.27 -5.91 2.16
N ALA A 30 3.14 -6.24 2.78
CA ALA A 30 2.33 -7.40 2.44
C ALA A 30 0.85 -7.12 2.74
N LEU A 31 -0.04 -7.78 1.99
CA LEU A 31 -1.49 -7.67 2.22
C LEU A 31 -1.89 -8.10 3.64
N ASN A 32 -1.13 -9.01 4.24
CA ASN A 32 -1.28 -9.43 5.63
C ASN A 32 -0.10 -10.28 6.11
N SER A 33 -0.15 -10.65 7.40
CA SER A 33 0.85 -11.51 8.04
C SER A 33 1.02 -12.84 7.32
N GLU A 34 -0.04 -13.45 6.81
CA GLU A 34 0.03 -14.75 6.15
C GLU A 34 0.81 -14.70 4.84
N HIS A 35 0.52 -13.70 4.01
CA HIS A 35 1.30 -13.44 2.80
C HIS A 35 2.78 -13.26 3.14
N LEU A 36 3.09 -12.44 4.15
CA LEU A 36 4.47 -12.18 4.56
C LEU A 36 5.16 -13.47 5.06
N MET A 37 4.50 -14.24 5.92
CA MET A 37 5.07 -15.47 6.49
C MET A 37 5.30 -16.53 5.40
N ARG A 38 4.35 -16.72 4.49
CA ARG A 38 4.51 -17.66 3.37
C ARG A 38 5.59 -17.21 2.39
N ARG A 39 5.78 -15.90 2.20
CA ARG A 39 6.89 -15.34 1.43
C ARG A 39 8.23 -15.69 2.09
N ILE A 40 8.37 -15.49 3.40
CA ILE A 40 9.58 -15.87 4.15
C ILE A 40 9.86 -17.37 4.00
N ALA A 41 8.82 -18.21 4.08
CA ALA A 41 8.97 -19.65 3.89
C ALA A 41 9.50 -20.00 2.48
N CYS A 42 8.97 -19.39 1.42
CA CYS A 42 9.45 -19.67 0.06
C CYS A 42 10.82 -19.07 -0.26
N GLU A 43 11.17 -17.91 0.31
CA GLU A 43 12.52 -17.35 0.21
C GLU A 43 13.55 -18.27 0.90
N SER A 44 13.21 -18.82 2.07
CA SER A 44 14.07 -19.80 2.75
C SER A 44 14.26 -21.11 1.98
N ASP A 45 13.29 -21.50 1.15
CA ASP A 45 13.36 -22.69 0.26
C ASP A 45 14.30 -22.45 -0.92
N ASP A 46 14.27 -21.25 -1.51
CA ASP A 46 15.12 -20.89 -2.66
C ASP A 46 16.59 -20.73 -2.27
N GLU A 47 16.85 -20.21 -1.06
CA GLU A 47 18.22 -20.01 -0.56
C GLU A 47 18.94 -21.31 -0.15
N ALA A 48 18.24 -22.46 -0.11
CA ALA A 48 18.77 -23.80 0.10
C ALA A 48 19.97 -23.89 1.08
N VAL A 49 19.86 -23.29 2.27
CA VAL A 49 20.91 -23.34 3.31
C VAL A 49 20.61 -24.46 4.31
N GLY A 50 20.85 -25.71 3.92
CA GLY A 50 20.96 -26.84 4.86
C GLY A 50 19.74 -27.05 5.79
N GLY A 51 20.00 -27.38 7.06
CA GLY A 51 18.95 -27.77 8.02
C GLY A 51 18.04 -26.65 8.55
N GLU A 52 18.43 -25.37 8.39
CA GLU A 52 17.70 -24.21 8.93
C GLU A 52 16.40 -23.92 8.14
N THR A 53 16.41 -24.12 6.82
CA THR A 53 15.21 -24.03 5.96
C THR A 53 14.10 -24.98 6.44
N THR A 54 14.46 -26.17 6.94
CA THR A 54 13.47 -27.18 7.36
C THR A 54 12.75 -26.76 8.64
N GLU A 55 13.44 -26.10 9.57
CA GLU A 55 12.86 -25.64 10.83
C GLU A 55 11.93 -24.43 10.61
N LEU A 56 12.34 -23.45 9.80
CA LEU A 56 11.49 -22.29 9.45
C LEU A 56 10.19 -22.72 8.76
N VAL A 57 10.28 -23.62 7.78
CA VAL A 57 9.11 -24.16 7.09
C VAL A 57 8.23 -24.98 8.04
N ALA A 58 8.83 -25.76 8.95
CA ALA A 58 8.06 -26.50 9.95
C ALA A 58 7.31 -25.56 10.91
N MET A 59 7.95 -24.47 11.36
CA MET A 59 7.29 -23.44 12.19
C MET A 59 6.17 -22.73 11.44
N TYR A 60 6.39 -22.36 10.17
CA TYR A 60 5.34 -21.75 9.36
C TYR A 60 4.15 -22.69 9.12
N ASN A 61 4.42 -23.98 8.91
CA ASN A 61 3.37 -24.99 8.68
C ASN A 61 2.59 -25.40 9.94
N ASP A 62 3.03 -24.98 11.13
CA ASP A 62 2.34 -25.33 12.38
C ASP A 62 0.92 -24.73 12.40
N GLY A 63 -0.08 -25.60 12.47
CA GLY A 63 -1.50 -25.22 12.44
C GLY A 63 -2.08 -24.93 11.04
N LEU A 64 -1.31 -25.04 9.97
CA LEU A 64 -1.82 -24.97 8.59
C LEU A 64 -2.51 -26.28 8.19
N GLY A 65 -3.53 -26.18 7.33
CA GLY A 65 -4.33 -27.29 6.81
C GLY A 65 -5.51 -27.68 7.72
N GLU A 66 -5.77 -26.89 8.75
CA GLU A 66 -6.86 -27.11 9.72
C GLU A 66 -8.18 -26.44 9.30
N GLY A 67 -8.21 -25.73 8.17
CA GLY A 67 -9.39 -25.00 7.68
C GLY A 67 -9.71 -23.76 8.52
N LYS A 68 -8.70 -23.16 9.14
CA LYS A 68 -8.85 -21.97 10.00
C LYS A 68 -8.74 -20.67 9.21
N MET A 69 -8.08 -20.68 8.07
CA MET A 69 -7.99 -19.52 7.19
C MET A 69 -9.07 -19.54 6.10
N SER A 70 -9.53 -18.35 5.69
CA SER A 70 -10.52 -18.22 4.62
C SER A 70 -9.94 -18.55 3.24
N ASP A 71 -8.67 -18.25 3.00
CA ASP A 71 -7.98 -18.58 1.76
C ASP A 71 -7.36 -19.98 1.86
N ALA A 72 -7.95 -20.93 1.15
CA ALA A 72 -7.50 -22.32 1.11
C ALA A 72 -6.09 -22.50 0.52
N LEU A 73 -5.63 -21.58 -0.34
CA LEU A 73 -4.25 -21.63 -0.85
C LEU A 73 -3.24 -21.27 0.22
N LEU A 74 -3.61 -20.34 1.11
CA LEU A 74 -2.77 -19.93 2.23
C LEU A 74 -2.89 -20.89 3.42
N ASP A 75 -4.06 -21.48 3.66
CA ASP A 75 -4.25 -22.53 4.68
C ASP A 75 -3.47 -23.81 4.34
N ALA A 76 -3.20 -24.09 3.05
CA ALA A 76 -2.46 -25.29 2.68
C ALA A 76 -0.99 -25.23 3.13
N PRO A 77 -0.47 -26.27 3.83
CA PRO A 77 0.93 -26.33 4.23
C PRO A 77 1.88 -26.15 3.05
N TYR A 78 2.92 -25.36 3.25
CA TYR A 78 3.97 -25.14 2.27
C TYR A 78 4.84 -26.40 2.12
N GLN A 79 5.16 -26.76 0.88
CA GLN A 79 6.00 -27.91 0.57
C GLN A 79 7.40 -27.44 0.18
N VAL A 80 8.42 -27.89 0.91
CA VAL A 80 9.83 -27.67 0.57
C VAL A 80 10.11 -28.18 -0.85
N GLY A 81 10.86 -27.41 -1.63
CA GLY A 81 11.13 -27.64 -3.05
C GLY A 81 10.05 -27.10 -3.99
N SER A 82 9.01 -26.42 -3.49
CA SER A 82 7.97 -25.85 -4.34
C SER A 82 8.49 -24.75 -5.25
N VAL A 83 9.46 -23.95 -4.79
CA VAL A 83 10.08 -22.90 -5.63
C VAL A 83 10.84 -23.55 -6.79
N ALA A 84 11.72 -24.51 -6.48
CA ALA A 84 12.49 -25.26 -7.46
C ALA A 84 11.58 -26.03 -8.44
N SER A 85 10.49 -26.64 -7.94
CA SER A 85 9.53 -27.37 -8.77
C SER A 85 8.79 -26.47 -9.76
N LEU A 86 8.58 -25.19 -9.44
CA LEU A 86 7.98 -24.24 -10.38
C LEU A 86 8.98 -23.79 -11.45
N GLY A 87 10.27 -23.69 -11.10
CA GLY A 87 11.37 -23.47 -12.04
C GLY A 87 11.51 -22.03 -12.58
N TYR A 88 10.81 -21.07 -11.99
CA TYR A 88 10.83 -19.66 -12.40
C TYR A 88 11.52 -18.71 -11.39
N GLY A 89 12.12 -19.25 -10.33
CA GLY A 89 12.72 -18.49 -9.22
C GLY A 89 11.69 -18.02 -8.19
N VAL A 90 12.19 -17.60 -7.03
CA VAL A 90 11.35 -17.25 -5.86
C VAL A 90 10.42 -16.06 -6.11
N ASP A 91 10.86 -15.00 -6.79
CA ASP A 91 10.01 -13.82 -7.02
C ASP A 91 8.74 -14.17 -7.81
N LYS A 92 8.92 -14.94 -8.89
CA LYS A 92 7.79 -15.37 -9.73
C LYS A 92 6.96 -16.45 -9.05
N TYR A 93 7.57 -17.31 -8.22
CA TYR A 93 6.81 -18.22 -7.36
C TYR A 93 5.91 -17.43 -6.41
N THR A 94 6.46 -16.45 -5.72
CA THR A 94 5.78 -15.63 -4.72
C THR A 94 4.59 -14.91 -5.35
N LEU A 95 4.78 -14.24 -6.49
CA LEU A 95 3.68 -13.54 -7.19
C LEU A 95 2.57 -14.47 -7.70
N LEU A 96 2.89 -15.73 -8.03
CA LEU A 96 1.92 -16.69 -8.58
C LEU A 96 1.23 -17.55 -7.52
N ARG A 97 1.88 -17.79 -6.38
CA ARG A 97 1.47 -18.82 -5.39
C ARG A 97 1.29 -18.27 -3.97
N VAL A 98 1.75 -17.07 -3.70
CA VAL A 98 1.64 -16.43 -2.37
C VAL A 98 0.75 -15.21 -2.45
N GLY A 99 1.05 -14.27 -3.33
CA GLY A 99 0.20 -13.11 -3.59
C GLY A 99 0.97 -11.90 -4.07
N PRO A 100 0.30 -10.73 -4.15
CA PRO A 100 0.92 -9.51 -4.65
C PRO A 100 1.82 -8.87 -3.60
N PHE A 101 3.02 -8.45 -4.01
CA PHE A 101 3.97 -7.70 -3.18
C PHE A 101 4.47 -6.47 -3.94
N PRO A 102 4.43 -5.26 -3.34
CA PRO A 102 4.79 -4.04 -4.06
C PRO A 102 6.20 -4.08 -4.63
N ASP A 103 7.17 -4.55 -3.84
CA ASP A 103 8.58 -4.61 -4.19
C ASP A 103 8.85 -5.57 -5.35
N LEU A 104 8.18 -6.73 -5.40
CA LEU A 104 8.33 -7.68 -6.50
C LEU A 104 7.77 -7.14 -7.82
N TYR A 105 6.67 -6.39 -7.79
CA TYR A 105 6.17 -5.70 -9.00
C TYR A 105 7.09 -4.56 -9.43
N GLN A 106 7.66 -3.81 -8.48
CA GLN A 106 8.63 -2.75 -8.78
C GLN A 106 9.90 -3.35 -9.40
N ALA A 107 10.47 -4.39 -8.80
CA ALA A 107 11.62 -5.10 -9.33
C ALA A 107 11.34 -5.68 -10.74
N MET A 108 10.15 -6.24 -10.97
CA MET A 108 9.75 -6.71 -12.30
C MET A 108 9.69 -5.57 -13.32
N ALA A 109 9.11 -4.42 -12.95
CA ALA A 109 9.04 -3.25 -13.81
C ALA A 109 10.45 -2.71 -14.14
N GLU A 110 11.34 -2.63 -13.15
CA GLU A 110 12.74 -2.23 -13.33
C GLU A 110 13.51 -3.20 -14.24
N GLN A 111 13.29 -4.51 -14.10
CA GLN A 111 13.92 -5.52 -14.97
C GLN A 111 13.47 -5.38 -16.43
N HIS A 112 12.20 -5.08 -16.69
CA HIS A 112 11.72 -4.81 -18.05
C HIS A 112 12.26 -3.48 -18.59
N GLN A 113 12.29 -2.44 -17.76
CA GLN A 113 12.88 -1.15 -18.13
C GLN A 113 14.36 -1.28 -18.51
N ALA A 114 15.14 -2.03 -17.74
CA ALA A 114 16.57 -2.28 -18.01
C ALA A 114 16.81 -3.01 -19.34
N LYS A 115 15.81 -3.74 -19.83
CA LYS A 115 15.83 -4.42 -21.14
C LYS A 115 15.33 -3.52 -22.29
N GLY A 116 14.93 -2.29 -21.99
CA GLY A 116 14.31 -1.38 -22.96
C GLY A 116 12.87 -1.74 -23.31
N ASP A 117 12.23 -2.61 -22.52
CA ASP A 117 10.84 -3.03 -22.71
C ASP A 117 9.91 -2.13 -21.88
N GLU A 118 9.65 -0.92 -22.41
CA GLU A 118 8.77 0.07 -21.79
C GLU A 118 7.38 -0.50 -21.54
N GLN A 119 6.79 -1.20 -22.51
CA GLN A 119 5.43 -1.71 -22.40
C GLN A 119 5.29 -2.70 -21.24
N SER A 120 6.17 -3.71 -21.15
CA SER A 120 6.10 -4.68 -20.05
C SER A 120 6.44 -4.03 -18.70
N SER A 121 7.32 -3.02 -18.68
CA SER A 121 7.64 -2.26 -17.48
C SER A 121 6.41 -1.53 -16.93
N LEU A 122 5.70 -0.81 -17.78
CA LEU A 122 4.48 -0.09 -17.41
C LEU A 122 3.35 -1.06 -17.02
N ILE A 123 3.19 -2.18 -17.74
CA ILE A 123 2.20 -3.22 -17.38
C ILE A 123 2.46 -3.77 -15.98
N ALA A 124 3.72 -4.05 -15.62
CA ALA A 124 4.07 -4.53 -14.29
C ALA A 124 3.74 -3.50 -13.20
N ALA A 125 4.02 -2.22 -13.44
CA ALA A 125 3.70 -1.14 -12.51
C ALA A 125 2.19 -0.89 -12.38
N GLU A 126 1.41 -0.96 -13.48
CA GLU A 126 -0.04 -0.87 -13.42
C GLU A 126 -0.68 -2.06 -12.71
N ALA A 127 -0.14 -3.26 -12.90
CA ALA A 127 -0.57 -4.45 -12.16
C ALA A 127 -0.40 -4.25 -10.64
N ASN A 128 0.68 -3.58 -10.22
CA ASN A 128 0.89 -3.20 -8.82
C ASN A 128 -0.27 -2.33 -8.29
N ASN A 129 -0.59 -1.24 -8.99
CA ASN A 129 -1.67 -0.32 -8.63
C ASN A 129 -3.04 -1.02 -8.54
N LYS A 130 -3.30 -1.95 -9.47
CA LYS A 130 -4.57 -2.68 -9.53
C LYS A 130 -4.70 -3.72 -8.43
N LYS A 131 -3.62 -4.42 -8.10
CA LYS A 131 -3.61 -5.51 -7.10
C LYS A 131 -3.52 -4.99 -5.67
N LEU A 132 -2.85 -3.85 -5.47
CA LEU A 132 -2.59 -3.24 -4.17
C LEU A 132 -3.25 -1.85 -4.12
N SER A 133 -4.55 -1.84 -4.40
CA SER A 133 -5.34 -0.62 -4.47
C SER A 133 -5.42 0.08 -3.12
N GLY A 134 -5.57 1.41 -3.15
CA GLY A 134 -5.70 2.22 -1.94
C GLY A 134 -4.41 2.61 -1.24
N PHE A 135 -3.24 2.18 -1.76
CA PHE A 135 -1.93 2.65 -1.29
C PHE A 135 -1.30 3.63 -2.28
N GLY A 136 -1.02 4.86 -1.84
CA GLY A 136 -0.40 5.91 -2.65
C GLY A 136 0.99 5.56 -3.17
N SER A 137 1.77 4.80 -2.40
CA SER A 137 3.15 4.41 -2.74
C SER A 137 3.26 3.65 -4.07
N THR A 138 2.26 2.86 -4.47
CA THR A 138 2.25 2.18 -5.76
C THR A 138 2.08 3.18 -6.91
N PHE A 139 1.20 4.16 -6.76
CA PHE A 139 1.02 5.25 -7.71
C PHE A 139 2.21 6.21 -7.76
N LEU A 140 2.86 6.49 -6.64
CA LEU A 140 4.10 7.29 -6.61
C LEU A 140 5.20 6.60 -7.42
N TYR A 141 5.40 5.29 -7.21
CA TYR A 141 6.33 4.51 -8.02
C TYR A 141 5.96 4.57 -9.51
N TYR A 142 4.68 4.37 -9.85
CA TYR A 142 4.22 4.42 -11.24
C TYR A 142 4.46 5.79 -11.89
N ALA A 143 4.19 6.89 -11.17
CA ALA A 143 4.46 8.23 -11.65
C ALA A 143 5.96 8.48 -11.89
N LYS A 144 6.84 8.01 -10.99
CA LYS A 144 8.30 8.07 -11.15
C LYS A 144 8.77 7.25 -12.37
N LEU A 145 8.21 6.06 -12.56
CA LEU A 145 8.53 5.22 -13.71
C LEU A 145 8.11 5.89 -15.02
N LEU A 146 6.90 6.45 -15.09
CA LEU A 146 6.44 7.21 -16.25
C LEU A 146 7.36 8.41 -16.55
N ASP A 147 7.76 9.20 -15.54
CA ASP A 147 8.65 10.35 -15.73
C ASP A 147 10.05 9.95 -16.25
N SER A 148 10.46 8.70 -16.03
CA SER A 148 11.73 8.18 -16.53
C SER A 148 11.74 7.87 -18.03
N PHE A 149 10.56 7.76 -18.67
CA PHE A 149 10.42 7.50 -20.11
C PHE A 149 10.19 8.79 -20.91
N PRO A 150 10.69 8.88 -22.15
CA PRO A 150 10.44 10.04 -23.00
C PRO A 150 8.96 10.16 -23.36
N ASN A 151 8.45 11.40 -23.43
CA ASN A 151 7.08 11.73 -23.84
C ASN A 151 5.95 11.20 -22.93
N ARG A 152 6.24 10.78 -21.69
CA ARG A 152 5.24 10.29 -20.73
C ARG A 152 4.90 11.30 -19.60
N ARG A 153 5.31 12.55 -19.75
CA ARG A 153 5.13 13.59 -18.73
C ARG A 153 3.67 13.79 -18.30
N GLU A 154 2.74 13.82 -19.25
CA GLU A 154 1.31 14.01 -18.94
C GLU A 154 0.75 12.83 -18.14
N GLU A 155 1.09 11.60 -18.52
CA GLU A 155 0.71 10.38 -17.80
C GLU A 155 1.32 10.36 -16.39
N SER A 156 2.61 10.74 -16.25
CA SER A 156 3.27 10.84 -14.96
C SER A 156 2.57 11.84 -14.03
N ARG A 157 2.24 13.03 -14.56
CA ARG A 157 1.49 14.06 -13.82
C ARG A 157 0.14 13.55 -13.36
N ASP A 158 -0.59 12.87 -14.24
CA ASP A 158 -1.92 12.36 -13.93
C ASP A 158 -1.86 11.21 -12.91
N ALA A 159 -0.85 10.34 -12.99
CA ALA A 159 -0.58 9.30 -12.00
C ALA A 159 -0.21 9.90 -10.62
N ALA A 160 0.61 10.95 -10.58
CA ALA A 160 0.97 11.66 -9.35
C ALA A 160 -0.24 12.37 -8.72
N ARG A 161 -1.10 12.99 -9.53
CA ARG A 161 -2.37 13.55 -9.03
C ARG A 161 -3.33 12.46 -8.55
N MET A 162 -3.28 11.27 -9.15
CA MET A 162 -4.05 10.15 -8.64
C MET A 162 -3.53 9.64 -7.29
N CYS A 163 -2.21 9.58 -7.11
CA CYS A 163 -1.57 9.29 -5.83
C CYS A 163 -2.08 10.23 -4.72
N LEU A 164 -2.18 11.53 -5.00
CA LEU A 164 -2.68 12.54 -4.05
C LEU A 164 -4.19 12.47 -3.75
N ARG A 165 -4.93 11.64 -4.48
CA ARG A 165 -6.34 11.31 -4.19
C ARG A 165 -6.48 10.02 -3.38
N LEU A 166 -5.37 9.47 -2.90
CA LEU A 166 -5.33 8.36 -1.93
C LEU A 166 -4.90 8.92 -0.57
N PRO A 167 -5.13 8.19 0.55
CA PRO A 167 -4.72 8.65 1.87
C PRO A 167 -3.23 9.03 1.89
N LEU A 168 -2.89 10.23 2.31
CA LEU A 168 -1.53 10.78 2.18
C LEU A 168 -0.51 9.97 2.96
N ALA A 169 -0.92 9.40 4.09
CA ALA A 169 -0.07 8.53 4.90
C ALA A 169 0.35 7.24 4.18
N THR A 170 -0.28 6.88 3.06
CA THR A 170 0.09 5.69 2.27
C THR A 170 1.06 5.98 1.11
N ILE A 171 1.40 7.26 0.89
CA ILE A 171 2.28 7.71 -0.20
C ILE A 171 3.73 7.26 0.05
N GLY A 172 4.19 7.35 1.29
CA GLY A 172 5.54 6.97 1.66
C GLY A 172 5.87 7.19 3.13
N ILE A 173 7.11 6.87 3.49
CA ILE A 173 7.61 6.92 4.87
C ILE A 173 8.37 8.22 5.19
N SER A 174 8.58 9.07 4.18
CA SER A 174 9.34 10.30 4.29
C SER A 174 8.58 11.48 3.69
N TYR A 175 8.87 12.69 4.18
CA TYR A 175 8.31 13.91 3.59
C TYR A 175 8.81 14.14 2.16
N GLU A 176 9.96 13.57 1.78
CA GLU A 176 10.43 13.66 0.40
C GLU A 176 9.57 12.86 -0.58
N ASP A 177 8.89 11.80 -0.12
CA ASP A 177 7.91 11.10 -0.95
C ASP A 177 6.71 12.02 -1.29
N LEU A 178 6.30 12.86 -0.34
CA LEU A 178 5.26 13.88 -0.55
C LEU A 178 5.74 15.01 -1.47
N LYS A 179 7.01 15.42 -1.35
CA LYS A 179 7.59 16.41 -2.27
C LYS A 179 7.71 15.86 -3.68
N ASP A 180 8.16 14.61 -3.83
CA ASP A 180 8.28 13.96 -5.13
C ASP A 180 6.93 13.90 -5.85
N VAL A 181 5.88 13.44 -5.16
CA VAL A 181 4.54 13.40 -5.77
C VAL A 181 4.00 14.80 -6.09
N ALA A 182 4.28 15.80 -5.25
CA ALA A 182 3.84 17.18 -5.50
C ALA A 182 4.51 17.78 -6.74
N VAL A 183 5.81 17.50 -6.92
CA VAL A 183 6.58 17.95 -8.09
C VAL A 183 6.11 17.24 -9.36
N LEU A 184 5.97 15.91 -9.32
CA LEU A 184 5.48 15.13 -10.46
C LEU A 184 4.06 15.55 -10.85
N GLY A 185 3.20 15.85 -9.88
CA GLY A 185 1.85 16.35 -10.08
C GLY A 185 1.74 17.81 -10.53
N GLU A 186 2.88 18.49 -10.73
CA GLU A 186 2.98 19.91 -11.10
C GLU A 186 2.24 20.84 -10.11
N ILE A 187 2.33 20.51 -8.82
CA ILE A 187 1.75 21.30 -7.71
C ILE A 187 2.84 22.14 -7.05
N ALA A 188 4.04 21.59 -6.92
CA ALA A 188 5.21 22.24 -6.33
C ALA A 188 6.43 22.19 -7.26
N ASP A 189 7.40 23.05 -6.99
CA ASP A 189 8.66 23.10 -7.72
C ASP A 189 9.76 22.31 -6.99
N LYS A 190 10.72 21.76 -7.73
CA LYS A 190 11.85 21.02 -7.14
C LYS A 190 12.64 21.85 -6.11
N SER A 191 12.69 23.16 -6.31
CA SER A 191 13.37 24.13 -5.44
C SER A 191 12.58 24.53 -4.20
N ASP A 192 11.28 24.22 -4.11
CA ASP A 192 10.48 24.58 -2.95
C ASP A 192 10.98 23.86 -1.70
N ASP A 193 10.99 24.57 -0.58
CA ASP A 193 11.19 23.95 0.72
C ASP A 193 9.96 23.14 1.14
N MET A 194 10.15 22.25 2.12
CA MET A 194 9.08 21.34 2.54
C MET A 194 7.87 22.06 3.12
N SER A 195 8.01 23.23 3.75
CA SER A 195 6.87 24.01 4.24
C SER A 195 6.00 24.51 3.08
N VAL A 196 6.63 25.10 2.06
CA VAL A 196 5.92 25.59 0.86
C VAL A 196 5.26 24.43 0.12
N VAL A 197 5.92 23.27 0.03
CA VAL A 197 5.35 22.06 -0.57
C VAL A 197 4.07 21.64 0.17
N LEU A 198 4.09 21.59 1.51
CA LEU A 198 2.94 21.16 2.29
C LEU A 198 1.78 22.16 2.23
N ASP A 199 2.06 23.46 2.21
CA ASP A 199 1.04 24.50 2.01
C ASP A 199 0.36 24.36 0.63
N LYS A 200 1.16 24.19 -0.44
CA LYS A 200 0.63 23.96 -1.80
C LYS A 200 -0.17 22.67 -1.90
N LEU A 201 0.29 21.59 -1.26
CA LEU A 201 -0.45 20.33 -1.18
C LEU A 201 -1.77 20.50 -0.45
N ASN A 202 -1.78 21.22 0.67
CA ASN A 202 -3.00 21.48 1.43
C ASN A 202 -4.04 22.24 0.58
N GLU A 203 -3.63 23.29 -0.14
CA GLU A 203 -4.51 24.01 -1.06
C GLU A 203 -5.03 23.12 -2.19
N PHE A 204 -4.17 22.30 -2.79
CA PHE A 204 -4.56 21.37 -3.86
C PHE A 204 -5.59 20.35 -3.36
N ILE A 205 -5.31 19.71 -2.23
CA ILE A 205 -6.15 18.67 -1.64
C ILE A 205 -7.51 19.25 -1.22
N ALA A 206 -7.53 20.47 -0.66
CA ALA A 206 -8.78 21.16 -0.35
C ALA A 206 -9.67 21.35 -1.58
N LYS A 207 -9.09 21.81 -2.71
CA LYS A 207 -9.82 21.98 -3.98
C LYS A 207 -10.32 20.66 -4.55
N VAL A 208 -9.50 19.60 -4.47
CA VAL A 208 -9.90 18.26 -4.91
C VAL A 208 -11.08 17.76 -4.09
N ARG A 209 -11.05 17.92 -2.76
CA ARG A 209 -12.11 17.49 -1.86
C ARG A 209 -13.40 18.28 -2.09
N GLU A 210 -13.33 19.59 -2.30
CA GLU A 210 -14.47 20.44 -2.66
C GLU A 210 -15.13 19.94 -3.96
N ALA A 211 -14.33 19.72 -5.01
CA ALA A 211 -14.82 19.20 -6.28
C ALA A 211 -15.44 17.78 -6.17
N GLU A 212 -14.92 16.93 -5.28
CA GLU A 212 -15.48 15.60 -5.01
C GLU A 212 -16.75 15.64 -4.13
N GLN A 213 -16.95 16.70 -3.35
CA GLN A 213 -18.19 16.93 -2.59
C GLN A 213 -19.33 17.43 -3.48
N ASP A 214 -19.01 18.28 -4.45
CA ASP A 214 -19.97 18.82 -5.43
C ASP A 214 -20.40 17.78 -6.47
N ASP A 215 -19.69 16.65 -6.60
CA ASP A 215 -20.06 15.54 -7.46
C ASP A 215 -21.19 14.70 -6.83
N GLU A 216 -22.44 15.07 -7.12
CA GLU A 216 -23.65 14.36 -6.67
C GLU A 216 -23.63 12.85 -7.00
N GLN A 217 -22.96 12.44 -8.08
CA GLN A 217 -22.82 11.02 -8.44
C GLN A 217 -21.81 10.30 -7.54
N GLY A 218 -20.73 10.99 -7.13
CA GLY A 218 -19.73 10.49 -6.20
C GLY A 218 -20.22 10.37 -4.75
N GLN A 219 -21.27 11.10 -4.38
CA GLN A 219 -21.89 11.04 -3.05
C GLN A 219 -23.02 10.00 -2.96
N GLN A 220 -23.63 9.61 -4.08
CA GLN A 220 -24.68 8.59 -4.10
C GLN A 220 -24.11 7.20 -3.79
N GLY A 221 -24.63 6.55 -2.76
CA GLY A 221 -24.34 5.15 -2.44
C GLY A 221 -23.20 4.91 -1.44
N LYS A 222 -22.61 5.95 -0.84
CA LYS A 222 -21.64 5.76 0.25
C LYS A 222 -22.33 5.18 1.49
N THR A 223 -21.81 4.07 2.00
CA THR A 223 -22.29 3.50 3.25
C THR A 223 -21.81 4.35 4.44
N PRO A 224 -22.50 4.31 5.60
CA PRO A 224 -22.03 4.99 6.81
C PRO A 224 -20.61 4.57 7.20
N GLU A 225 -20.27 3.29 7.02
CA GLU A 225 -18.94 2.76 7.26
C GLU A 225 -17.90 3.40 6.33
N GLN A 226 -18.17 3.46 5.02
CA GLN A 226 -17.28 4.14 4.07
C GLN A 226 -17.08 5.61 4.41
N ALA A 227 -18.13 6.33 4.80
CA ALA A 227 -18.04 7.72 5.22
C ALA A 227 -17.16 7.88 6.48
N ALA A 228 -17.32 7.02 7.48
CA ALA A 228 -16.50 7.08 8.69
C ALA A 228 -15.02 6.77 8.43
N PHE A 229 -14.71 5.81 7.53
CA PHE A 229 -13.33 5.54 7.10
C PHE A 229 -12.74 6.72 6.32
N GLU A 230 -13.55 7.39 5.48
CA GLU A 230 -13.12 8.63 4.82
C GLU A 230 -12.83 9.73 5.83
N GLU A 231 -13.71 9.98 6.79
CA GLU A 231 -13.47 10.96 7.86
C GLU A 231 -12.22 10.65 8.69
N ALA A 232 -12.01 9.39 9.06
CA ALA A 232 -10.79 8.96 9.75
C ALA A 232 -9.53 9.22 8.90
N SER A 233 -9.60 8.95 7.60
CA SER A 233 -8.51 9.26 6.67
C SER A 233 -8.24 10.77 6.57
N LEU A 234 -9.28 11.61 6.62
CA LEU A 234 -9.11 13.07 6.58
C LEU A 234 -8.32 13.59 7.79
N VAL A 235 -8.60 13.06 8.98
CA VAL A 235 -7.85 13.39 10.21
C VAL A 235 -6.37 13.01 10.07
N ILE A 236 -6.09 11.84 9.51
CA ILE A 236 -4.72 11.39 9.25
C ILE A 236 -4.04 12.30 8.22
N ASP A 237 -4.70 12.61 7.11
CA ASP A 237 -4.15 13.49 6.07
C ASP A 237 -3.81 14.89 6.62
N GLU A 238 -4.68 15.44 7.47
CA GLU A 238 -4.42 16.72 8.13
C GLU A 238 -3.20 16.65 9.04
N ALA A 239 -3.01 15.55 9.78
CA ALA A 239 -1.83 15.34 10.59
C ALA A 239 -0.55 15.23 9.74
N VAL A 240 -0.63 14.59 8.58
CA VAL A 240 0.48 14.53 7.62
C VAL A 240 0.89 15.93 7.16
N LEU A 241 -0.07 16.74 6.70
CA LEU A 241 0.17 18.09 6.15
C LEU A 241 0.66 19.07 7.22
N SER A 242 0.10 19.00 8.43
CA SER A 242 0.47 19.86 9.56
C SER A 242 1.72 19.40 10.32
N LYS A 243 2.27 18.23 9.97
CA LYS A 243 3.32 17.53 10.74
C LYS A 243 2.94 17.25 12.19
N THR A 244 1.65 17.05 12.43
CA THR A 244 1.13 16.67 13.74
C THR A 244 1.49 15.21 14.02
N PRO A 245 2.09 14.88 15.19
CA PRO A 245 2.40 13.50 15.52
C PRO A 245 1.15 12.62 15.55
N PHE A 246 1.18 11.45 14.92
CA PHE A 246 0.02 10.54 14.88
C PHE A 246 -0.49 10.15 16.27
N SER A 247 0.37 10.14 17.29
CA SER A 247 -0.02 9.88 18.68
C SER A 247 -1.07 10.85 19.22
N THR A 248 -1.13 12.09 18.72
CA THR A 248 -2.07 13.10 19.23
C THR A 248 -3.45 13.02 18.59
N ILE A 249 -3.58 12.37 17.42
CA ILE A 249 -4.85 12.23 16.68
C ILE A 249 -5.50 10.85 16.85
N ARG A 250 -4.89 9.93 17.62
CA ARG A 250 -5.40 8.55 17.82
C ARG A 250 -6.84 8.54 18.33
N GLY A 251 -7.17 9.42 19.29
CA GLY A 251 -8.52 9.52 19.86
C GLY A 251 -9.57 9.94 18.83
N ASP A 252 -9.25 10.95 18.01
CA ASP A 252 -10.16 11.46 16.98
C ASP A 252 -10.43 10.39 15.90
N VAL A 253 -9.39 9.67 15.48
CA VAL A 253 -9.50 8.54 14.53
C VAL A 253 -10.35 7.42 15.14
N ALA A 254 -10.10 7.05 16.40
CA ALA A 254 -10.84 6.01 17.09
C ALA A 254 -12.33 6.36 17.27
N GLU A 255 -12.66 7.62 17.55
CA GLU A 255 -14.04 8.10 17.64
C GLU A 255 -14.81 7.88 16.32
N LYS A 256 -14.18 8.22 15.18
CA LYS A 256 -14.79 7.97 13.85
C LYS A 256 -15.08 6.49 13.63
N LEU A 257 -14.13 5.61 13.96
CA LEU A 257 -14.28 4.17 13.79
C LEU A 257 -15.35 3.57 14.71
N ARG A 258 -15.44 4.03 15.97
CA ARG A 258 -16.49 3.60 16.91
C ARG A 258 -17.88 4.01 16.47
N SER A 259 -18.02 5.15 15.78
CA SER A 259 -19.31 5.61 15.26
C SER A 259 -19.98 4.59 14.32
N VAL A 260 -19.18 3.74 13.69
CA VAL A 260 -19.62 2.66 12.78
C VAL A 260 -19.37 1.26 13.34
N LYS A 261 -19.23 1.14 14.67
CA LYS A 261 -19.08 -0.13 15.40
C LYS A 261 -17.82 -0.93 15.05
N ARG A 262 -16.79 -0.29 14.51
CA ARG A 262 -15.46 -0.87 14.29
C ARG A 262 -14.58 -0.72 15.54
N ASN A 263 -15.07 -1.27 16.66
CA ASN A 263 -14.40 -1.18 17.96
C ASN A 263 -13.03 -1.87 17.96
N ASP A 264 -12.91 -2.98 17.23
CA ASP A 264 -11.66 -3.67 16.98
C ASP A 264 -10.59 -2.75 16.38
N PHE A 265 -10.97 -1.90 15.42
CA PHE A 265 -10.07 -0.96 14.78
C PHE A 265 -9.76 0.22 15.71
N ALA A 266 -10.78 0.76 16.37
CA ALA A 266 -10.61 1.87 17.31
C ALA A 266 -9.68 1.51 18.48
N ASP A 267 -9.86 0.33 19.07
CA ASP A 267 -9.07 -0.13 20.19
C ASP A 267 -7.62 -0.42 19.77
N PHE A 268 -7.39 -0.92 18.55
CA PHE A 268 -6.04 -1.04 18.00
C PHE A 268 -5.35 0.32 17.87
N VAL A 269 -6.04 1.32 17.33
CA VAL A 269 -5.50 2.67 17.13
C VAL A 269 -5.14 3.34 18.45
N GLU A 270 -5.96 3.20 19.49
CA GLU A 270 -5.70 3.82 20.81
C GLU A 270 -4.60 3.13 21.59
N ASN A 271 -4.53 1.79 21.53
CA ASN A 271 -3.67 1.00 22.42
C ASN A 271 -2.28 0.69 21.83
N THR A 272 -2.00 1.05 20.58
CA THR A 272 -0.66 0.88 19.99
C THR A 272 0.27 1.91 20.62
N VAL A 273 1.28 1.49 21.38
CA VAL A 273 2.26 2.37 22.06
C VAL A 273 3.18 3.02 21.03
#